data_AF-A0A7S4K9G9-F1
#
_entry.id   AF-A0A7S4K9G9-F1
#
_cell.length_a   1.000
_cell.length_b   1.000
_cell.length_c   1.000
_cell.angle_alpha   90.00
_cell.angle_beta   90.00
_cell.angle_gamma   90.00
#
_symmetry.space_group_name_H-M   'P 1'
#
loop_
_entity.id
_entity.type
_entity.pdbx_description
1 polymer ?
#
loop_
_entity_poly.entity_id
_entity_poly.type
_entity_poly.pdbx_seq_one_letter_code
_entity_poly.pdbx_strand_id
1 'polypeptide(L)'
;VRPLSDPRDNVCLSPMYCLIRSQLELFAATADDVKDRSARGGVSHCAVETGTIGLRCVHCASLPRGGDGDSGEYSKCAGNGGRRRRQQRALLPRGAVCYPASVRLVYQTARNWQRYHFSTCPSMPETIRTQYRELLNAKKQSRSGKDSKVYWLERLSGMGLVDTPDGGIRLRNGKFESE
;
A
#
# COMPACT_ATOMS: atom_id res chain seq x y z
N VAL A 1 10.52 8.61 -0.53
CA VAL A 1 9.61 7.61 0.12
C VAL A 1 9.59 7.91 1.60
N ARG A 2 8.47 7.69 2.30
CA ARG A 2 8.30 7.95 3.74
C ARG A 2 7.46 6.83 4.37
N PRO A 3 7.89 6.18 5.46
CA PRO A 3 7.05 5.22 6.17
C PRO A 3 5.72 5.85 6.59
N LEU A 4 4.62 5.09 6.49
CA LEU A 4 3.32 5.59 6.96
C LEU A 4 3.26 5.57 8.49
N SER A 5 3.93 4.60 9.12
CA SER A 5 4.02 4.46 10.57
C SER A 5 4.67 5.66 11.25
N ASP A 6 4.24 5.92 12.48
CA ASP A 6 4.75 6.98 13.34
C ASP A 6 5.08 6.46 14.75
N PRO A 7 6.12 6.98 15.43
CA PRO A 7 6.45 6.56 16.80
C PRO A 7 5.29 6.71 17.81
N ARG A 8 4.35 7.64 17.57
CA ARG A 8 3.19 7.86 18.45
C ARG A 8 1.99 6.98 18.12
N ASP A 9 2.08 6.13 17.10
CA ASP A 9 0.96 5.28 16.67
C ASP A 9 0.43 4.40 17.81
N ASN A 10 1.29 3.86 18.68
CA ASN A 10 0.90 3.01 19.80
C ASN A 10 0.08 3.74 20.89
N VAL A 11 0.18 5.07 20.97
CA VAL A 11 -0.60 5.89 21.90
C VAL A 11 -1.98 6.22 21.31
N CYS A 12 -2.05 6.43 19.99
CA CYS A 12 -3.23 6.96 19.30
C CYS A 12 -4.05 5.90 18.56
N LEU A 13 -3.48 4.73 18.28
CA LEU A 13 -4.08 3.67 17.46
C LEU A 13 -4.08 2.33 18.17
N SER A 14 -4.94 1.42 17.70
CA SER A 14 -4.90 0.03 18.16
C SER A 14 -3.63 -0.68 17.67
N PRO A 15 -3.18 -1.74 18.37
CA PRO A 15 -2.04 -2.54 17.91
C PRO A 15 -2.20 -3.04 16.47
N MET A 16 -3.43 -3.38 16.07
CA MET A 16 -3.76 -3.76 14.70
C MET A 16 -3.37 -2.66 13.70
N TYR A 17 -3.75 -1.41 13.95
CA TYR A 17 -3.41 -0.31 13.03
C TYR A 17 -1.94 0.09 13.08
N CYS A 18 -1.28 -0.05 14.23
CA CYS A 18 0.17 0.12 14.32
C CYS A 18 0.88 -0.88 13.39
N LEU A 19 0.48 -2.17 13.46
CA LEU A 19 1.00 -3.20 12.58
C LEU A 19 0.75 -2.84 11.12
N ILE A 20 -0.50 -2.55 10.72
CA ILE A 20 -0.82 -2.23 9.32
C ILE A 20 -0.03 -1.02 8.81
N ARG A 21 0.10 0.06 9.59
CA ARG A 21 0.85 1.26 9.18
C ARG A 21 2.34 0.99 9.01
N SER A 22 2.92 0.10 9.82
CA SER A 22 4.34 -0.29 9.68
C SER A 22 4.66 -1.12 8.44
N GLN A 23 3.64 -1.70 7.79
CA GLN A 23 3.81 -2.47 6.54
C GLN A 23 3.59 -1.62 5.28
N LEU A 24 3.37 -0.31 5.45
CA LEU A 24 3.00 0.61 4.40
C LEU A 24 3.93 1.83 4.37
N GLU A 25 4.16 2.33 3.16
CA GLU A 25 4.90 3.57 2.94
C GLU A 25 4.20 4.46 1.90
N LEU A 26 4.44 5.76 2.06
CA LEU A 26 4.06 6.81 1.12
C LEU A 26 5.19 7.05 0.14
N PHE A 27 4.85 7.23 -1.13
CA PHE A 27 5.82 7.54 -2.18
C PHE A 27 5.21 8.47 -3.22
N ALA A 28 6.05 9.25 -3.89
CA ALA A 28 5.64 10.06 -5.04
C ALA A 28 5.69 9.19 -6.30
N ALA A 29 4.61 9.19 -7.07
CA ALA A 29 4.55 8.52 -8.36
C ALA A 29 5.64 9.05 -9.28
N THR A 30 6.40 8.15 -9.89
CA THR A 30 7.37 8.44 -10.94
C THR A 30 6.70 8.44 -12.32
N ALA A 31 7.42 8.87 -13.36
CA ALA A 31 6.91 8.75 -14.73
C ALA A 31 6.60 7.28 -15.11
N ASP A 32 7.37 6.32 -14.58
CA ASP A 32 7.14 4.90 -14.82
C ASP A 32 5.89 4.40 -14.09
N ASP A 33 5.63 4.90 -12.87
CA ASP A 33 4.37 4.62 -12.16
C ASP A 33 3.13 5.02 -12.96
N VAL A 34 3.19 6.19 -13.60
CA VAL A 34 2.09 6.73 -14.41
C VAL A 34 1.89 5.88 -15.66
N LYS A 35 2.97 5.57 -16.38
CA LYS A 35 2.92 4.72 -17.59
C LYS A 35 2.32 3.35 -17.29
N ASP A 36 2.80 2.69 -16.23
CA ASP A 36 2.33 1.35 -15.84
C ASP A 36 0.83 1.37 -15.47
N ARG A 37 0.36 2.45 -14.84
CA ARG A 37 -1.05 2.57 -14.47
C ARG A 37 -1.94 2.82 -15.67
N SER A 38 -1.51 3.67 -16.61
CA SER A 38 -2.23 3.93 -17.85
C SER A 38 -2.33 2.68 -18.73
N ALA A 39 -1.29 1.82 -18.74
CA ALA A 39 -1.28 0.57 -19.49
C ALA A 39 -2.28 -0.48 -18.97
N ARG A 40 -2.49 -0.54 -17.65
CA ARG A 40 -3.30 -1.60 -16.99
C ARG A 40 -4.82 -1.49 -17.21
N GLY A 41 -5.31 -0.37 -17.76
CA GLY A 41 -6.73 -0.12 -17.96
C GLY A 41 -7.56 -0.09 -16.66
N GLY A 42 -8.80 0.39 -16.76
CA GLY A 42 -9.73 0.50 -15.64
C GLY A 42 -10.02 1.92 -15.19
N VAL A 43 -11.21 2.13 -14.63
CA VAL A 43 -11.69 3.44 -14.18
C VAL A 43 -10.91 3.86 -12.94
N SER A 44 -9.82 4.60 -13.14
CA SER A 44 -9.16 5.27 -12.02
C SER A 44 -9.94 6.55 -11.71
N HIS A 45 -10.59 6.60 -10.55
CA HIS A 45 -11.29 7.81 -10.07
C HIS A 45 -10.36 9.01 -9.77
N CYS A 46 -9.06 8.87 -10.04
CA CYS A 46 -8.02 9.88 -9.91
C CYS A 46 -7.03 9.65 -11.04
N ALA A 47 -6.78 10.68 -11.85
CA ALA A 47 -5.69 10.65 -12.83
C ALA A 47 -4.38 10.70 -12.03
N VAL A 48 -3.59 9.63 -12.07
CA VAL A 48 -2.30 9.59 -11.37
C VAL A 48 -1.28 10.30 -12.25
N GLU A 49 -0.72 11.39 -11.75
CA GLU A 49 0.34 12.13 -12.41
C GLU A 49 1.68 11.94 -11.69
N THR A 50 2.77 12.38 -12.32
CA THR A 50 4.08 12.36 -11.67
C THR A 50 4.03 13.27 -10.44
N GLY A 51 4.51 12.77 -9.30
CA GLY A 51 4.44 13.46 -8.02
C GLY A 51 3.20 13.15 -7.19
N THR A 52 2.16 12.50 -7.75
CA THR A 52 0.99 12.07 -6.97
C THR A 52 1.42 11.09 -5.89
N ILE A 53 0.98 11.32 -4.65
CA ILE A 53 1.33 10.50 -3.51
C ILE A 53 0.51 9.21 -3.50
N GLY A 54 1.22 8.10 -3.63
CA GLY A 54 0.69 6.75 -3.49
C GLY A 54 1.04 6.13 -2.14
N LEU A 55 0.31 5.07 -1.82
CA LEU A 55 0.52 4.17 -0.70
C LEU A 55 0.95 2.80 -1.26
N ARG A 56 2.00 2.19 -0.70
CA ARG A 56 2.42 0.84 -1.12
C ARG A 56 2.92 -0.04 0.01
N CYS A 57 2.87 -1.35 -0.22
CA CYS A 57 3.45 -2.38 0.63
C CYS A 57 4.98 -2.28 0.63
N VAL A 58 5.60 -2.17 1.81
CA VAL A 58 7.06 -2.07 1.96
C VAL A 58 7.77 -3.32 1.43
N HIS A 59 7.14 -4.49 1.53
CA HIS A 59 7.71 -5.77 1.09
C HIS A 59 7.62 -5.99 -0.43
N CYS A 60 6.69 -5.31 -1.08
CA CYS A 60 6.53 -5.37 -2.54
C CYS A 60 7.20 -4.20 -3.26
N ALA A 61 7.71 -3.21 -2.54
CA ALA A 61 8.25 -1.97 -3.09
C ALA A 61 9.43 -2.18 -4.05
N SER A 62 10.21 -3.25 -3.88
CA SER A 62 11.34 -3.62 -4.74
C SER A 62 10.97 -4.53 -5.91
N LEU A 63 9.74 -5.06 -5.94
CA LEU A 63 9.34 -5.98 -6.99
C LEU A 63 9.16 -5.23 -8.33
N PRO A 64 9.59 -5.82 -9.45
CA PRO A 64 9.35 -5.26 -10.76
C PRO A 64 7.85 -5.13 -10.99
N ARG A 65 7.47 -3.98 -11.54
CA ARG A 65 6.10 -3.71 -11.95
C ARG A 65 5.83 -4.59 -13.16
N GLY A 66 5.06 -5.66 -12.97
CA GLY A 66 4.74 -6.56 -14.05
C GLY A 66 3.90 -5.84 -15.10
N GLY A 67 4.40 -5.79 -16.33
CA GLY A 67 3.59 -5.59 -17.52
C GLY A 67 2.53 -6.68 -17.61
N ASP A 68 1.48 -6.39 -18.35
CA ASP A 68 0.22 -7.13 -18.39
C ASP A 68 0.41 -8.59 -18.80
N GLY A 69 0.68 -9.44 -17.82
CA GLY A 69 0.46 -10.86 -17.88
C GLY A 69 -0.98 -11.12 -17.47
N ASP A 70 -1.82 -11.18 -18.49
CA ASP A 70 -3.18 -11.71 -18.55
C ASP A 70 -3.70 -12.46 -17.31
N SER A 71 -4.94 -12.15 -16.96
CA SER A 71 -5.84 -12.96 -16.16
C SER A 71 -6.01 -14.36 -16.77
N GLY A 72 -5.06 -15.26 -16.52
CA GLY A 72 -5.11 -16.58 -17.15
C GLY A 72 -4.30 -17.63 -16.40
N GLU A 73 -5.03 -18.43 -15.64
CA GLU A 73 -4.83 -19.88 -15.59
C GLU A 73 -3.68 -20.43 -14.73
N TYR A 74 -4.09 -21.04 -13.62
CA TYR A 74 -3.52 -22.26 -13.08
C TYR A 74 -3.00 -23.17 -14.21
N SER A 75 -1.70 -23.12 -14.48
CA SER A 75 -1.04 -24.01 -15.46
C SER A 75 -1.07 -25.44 -14.94
N LYS A 76 -2.15 -26.15 -15.29
CA LYS A 76 -2.20 -27.60 -15.46
C LYS A 76 -1.75 -27.87 -16.90
N CYS A 77 -0.47 -28.13 -17.13
CA CYS A 77 0.01 -29.08 -18.15
C CYS A 77 1.54 -29.15 -18.25
N ALA A 78 1.97 -30.34 -18.68
CA ALA A 78 3.31 -30.77 -19.08
C ALA A 78 4.29 -31.03 -17.91
N GLY A 79 4.63 -32.29 -17.62
CA GLY A 79 5.18 -33.23 -18.59
C GLY A 79 6.69 -33.28 -18.39
N ASN A 80 7.25 -34.49 -18.33
CA ASN A 80 8.68 -34.73 -18.16
C ASN A 80 9.48 -33.99 -19.24
N GLY A 81 10.15 -32.90 -18.85
CA GLY A 81 10.98 -32.12 -19.75
C GLY A 81 11.81 -31.13 -18.95
N GLY A 82 13.00 -31.55 -18.53
CA GLY A 82 13.96 -30.70 -17.84
C GLY A 82 14.26 -29.44 -18.64
N ARG A 83 13.77 -28.29 -18.16
CA ARG A 83 14.25 -26.96 -18.53
C ARG A 83 14.57 -26.24 -17.24
N ARG A 84 15.80 -25.74 -17.15
CA ARG A 84 16.30 -24.95 -16.01
C ARG A 84 15.23 -23.97 -15.58
N ARG A 85 14.80 -24.03 -14.30
CA ARG A 85 13.92 -23.03 -13.67
C ARG A 85 14.58 -21.66 -13.85
N ARG A 86 14.22 -20.95 -14.93
CA ARG A 86 14.50 -19.53 -15.09
C ARG A 86 13.73 -18.90 -13.95
N GLN A 87 14.43 -18.53 -12.87
CA GLN A 87 13.85 -17.96 -11.66
C GLN A 87 12.93 -16.83 -12.08
N GLN A 88 11.62 -17.08 -12.12
CA GLN A 88 10.65 -16.06 -12.47
C GLN A 88 10.75 -15.01 -11.37
N ARG A 89 11.29 -13.83 -11.71
CA ARG A 89 11.28 -12.68 -10.80
C ARG A 89 9.82 -12.43 -10.42
N ALA A 90 9.53 -12.45 -9.12
CA ALA A 90 8.18 -12.21 -8.62
C ALA A 90 7.68 -10.84 -9.12
N LEU A 91 6.50 -10.81 -9.76
CA LEU A 91 5.88 -9.58 -10.25
C LEU A 91 5.12 -8.89 -9.11
N LEU A 92 4.97 -7.56 -9.22
CA LEU A 92 4.20 -6.76 -8.26
C LEU A 92 2.73 -7.26 -8.16
N PRO A 93 2.29 -7.75 -6.98
CA PRO A 93 0.93 -8.28 -6.80
C PRO A 93 -0.16 -7.20 -6.91
N ARG A 94 -1.38 -7.62 -7.25
CA ARG A 94 -2.56 -6.73 -7.23
C ARG A 94 -2.77 -6.16 -5.82
N GLY A 95 -3.17 -4.88 -5.77
CA GLY A 95 -3.40 -4.17 -4.52
C GLY A 95 -2.15 -3.81 -3.71
N ALA A 96 -0.93 -4.15 -4.17
CA ALA A 96 0.31 -3.80 -3.48
C ALA A 96 0.61 -2.29 -3.48
N VAL A 97 0.07 -1.56 -4.46
CA VAL A 97 0.21 -0.11 -4.65
C VAL A 97 -1.19 0.47 -4.89
N CYS A 98 -1.50 1.59 -4.24
CA CYS A 98 -2.76 2.30 -4.37
C CYS A 98 -2.52 3.81 -4.37
N TYR A 99 -3.38 4.56 -5.06
CA TYR A 99 -3.36 6.03 -5.08
C TYR A 99 -4.69 6.54 -4.53
N PRO A 100 -4.74 7.02 -3.27
CA PRO A 100 -5.95 7.60 -2.71
C PRO A 100 -6.29 8.92 -3.42
N ALA A 101 -7.58 9.15 -3.68
CA ALA A 101 -8.06 10.39 -4.31
C ALA A 101 -8.07 11.62 -3.38
N SER A 102 -7.90 11.40 -2.07
CA SER A 102 -7.74 12.47 -1.06
C SER A 102 -7.03 11.93 0.18
N VAL A 103 -6.34 12.80 0.91
CA VAL A 103 -5.72 12.57 2.22
C VAL A 103 -6.72 11.90 3.17
N ARG A 104 -8.00 12.30 3.13
CA ARG A 104 -9.05 11.72 3.98
C ARG A 104 -9.35 10.26 3.69
N LEU A 105 -9.02 9.79 2.50
CA LEU A 105 -9.23 8.41 2.08
C LEU A 105 -8.04 7.50 2.40
N VAL A 106 -6.89 8.03 2.83
CA VAL A 106 -5.69 7.22 3.13
C VAL A 106 -5.97 6.13 4.17
N TYR A 107 -6.73 6.45 5.23
CA TYR A 107 -7.17 5.47 6.21
C TYR A 107 -7.98 4.33 5.57
N GLN A 108 -8.94 4.67 4.70
CA GLN A 108 -9.78 3.68 4.03
C GLN A 108 -8.96 2.86 3.03
N THR A 109 -8.01 3.48 2.33
CA THR A 109 -7.08 2.81 1.41
C THR A 109 -6.21 1.80 2.16
N ALA A 110 -5.68 2.15 3.33
CA ALA A 110 -4.91 1.22 4.17
C ALA A 110 -5.77 0.03 4.65
N ARG A 111 -7.04 0.25 4.98
CA ARG A 111 -7.99 -0.84 5.32
C ARG A 111 -8.29 -1.74 4.13
N ASN A 112 -8.46 -1.17 2.94
CA ASN A 112 -8.65 -1.96 1.72
C ASN A 112 -7.40 -2.78 1.42
N TRP A 113 -6.21 -2.19 1.56
CA TRP A 113 -4.93 -2.89 1.43
C TRP A 113 -4.83 -4.07 2.41
N GLN A 114 -5.17 -3.85 3.69
CA GLN A 114 -5.25 -4.91 4.70
C GLN A 114 -6.19 -6.03 4.25
N ARG A 115 -7.37 -5.70 3.70
CA ARG A 115 -8.38 -6.69 3.32
C ARG A 115 -7.99 -7.51 2.10
N TYR A 116 -7.42 -6.87 1.08
CA TYR A 116 -7.29 -7.46 -0.26
C TYR A 116 -5.86 -7.88 -0.61
N HIS A 117 -4.85 -7.22 -0.04
CA HIS A 117 -3.45 -7.49 -0.35
C HIS A 117 -2.72 -8.20 0.79
N PHE A 118 -2.91 -7.79 2.04
CA PHE A 118 -2.10 -8.29 3.16
C PHE A 118 -2.06 -9.82 3.26
N SER A 119 -3.21 -10.49 3.17
CA SER A 119 -3.32 -11.95 3.30
C SER A 119 -2.73 -12.71 2.11
N THR A 120 -2.76 -12.11 0.91
CA THR A 120 -2.33 -12.72 -0.36
C THR A 120 -0.92 -12.30 -0.78
N CYS A 121 -0.28 -11.39 -0.04
CA CYS A 121 1.02 -10.84 -0.38
C CYS A 121 2.13 -11.92 -0.34
N PRO A 122 2.76 -12.25 -1.48
CA PRO A 122 3.81 -13.28 -1.55
C PRO A 122 5.10 -12.85 -0.87
N SER A 123 5.34 -11.56 -0.72
CA SER A 123 6.54 -11.00 -0.08
C SER A 123 6.36 -10.72 1.41
N MET A 124 5.16 -10.94 1.97
CA MET A 124 4.88 -10.65 3.37
C MET A 124 5.61 -11.64 4.29
N PRO A 125 6.47 -11.18 5.21
CA PRO A 125 7.16 -12.06 6.15
C PRO A 125 6.19 -12.84 7.05
N GLU A 126 6.52 -14.10 7.35
CA GLU A 126 5.67 -14.96 8.20
C GLU A 126 5.58 -14.44 9.64
N THR A 127 6.61 -13.75 10.12
CA THR A 127 6.59 -13.08 11.42
C THR A 127 5.46 -12.06 11.52
N ILE A 128 5.28 -11.23 10.49
CA ILE A 128 4.22 -10.23 10.41
C ILE A 128 2.85 -10.90 10.25
N ARG A 129 2.75 -11.98 9.45
CA ARG A 129 1.51 -12.78 9.32
C ARG A 129 1.09 -13.38 10.66
N THR A 130 2.05 -13.88 11.43
CA THR A 130 1.82 -14.45 12.76
C THR A 130 1.33 -13.39 13.74
N GLN A 131 2.00 -12.24 13.83
CA GLN A 131 1.56 -11.11 14.65
C GLN A 131 0.13 -10.66 14.29
N TYR A 132 -0.20 -10.59 13.00
CA TYR A 132 -1.54 -10.25 12.56
C TYR A 132 -2.60 -11.26 13.03
N ARG A 133 -2.31 -12.56 12.94
CA ARG A 133 -3.19 -13.63 13.45
C ARG A 133 -3.41 -13.53 14.96
N GLU A 134 -2.34 -13.25 15.72
CA GLU A 134 -2.43 -13.05 17.18
C GLU A 134 -3.31 -11.85 17.52
N LEU A 135 -3.16 -10.74 16.80
CA LEU A 135 -3.96 -9.53 17.01
C LEU A 135 -5.44 -9.71 16.62
N LEU A 136 -5.76 -10.58 15.66
CA LEU A 136 -7.15 -10.95 15.34
C LEU A 136 -7.80 -11.76 16.48
N ASN A 137 -7.01 -12.62 17.13
CA ASN A 137 -7.47 -13.50 18.20
C ASN A 137 -7.50 -12.80 19.57
N ALA A 138 -6.76 -11.71 19.73
CA ALA A 138 -6.76 -10.92 20.95
C ALA A 138 -8.15 -10.28 21.21
N LYS A 139 -8.62 -10.34 22.47
CA LYS A 139 -9.85 -9.65 22.89
C LYS A 139 -9.76 -8.16 22.52
N LYS A 140 -10.81 -7.63 21.86
CA LYS A 140 -10.85 -6.28 21.29
C LYS A 140 -10.35 -5.20 22.26
N GLN A 141 -9.12 -4.74 22.10
CA GLN A 141 -8.69 -3.47 22.68
C GLN A 141 -9.23 -2.34 21.81
N SER A 142 -10.41 -1.84 22.18
CA SER A 142 -11.11 -0.77 21.46
C SER A 142 -10.43 0.58 21.70
N ARG A 143 -9.52 0.98 20.81
CA ARG A 143 -9.19 2.40 20.57
C ARG A 143 -9.65 2.91 19.19
N SER A 144 -10.36 2.09 18.42
CA SER A 144 -10.69 2.39 17.02
C SER A 144 -12.05 3.08 16.89
N GLY A 145 -12.06 4.40 17.10
CA GLY A 145 -13.22 5.28 16.89
C GLY A 145 -12.92 6.45 15.93
N LYS A 146 -13.71 7.51 16.05
CA LYS A 146 -13.56 8.79 15.32
C LYS A 146 -12.16 9.39 15.49
N ASP A 147 -11.58 9.25 16.67
CA ASP A 147 -10.28 9.81 17.06
C ASP A 147 -9.12 9.22 16.25
N SER A 148 -9.19 7.94 15.88
CA SER A 148 -8.17 7.34 15.01
C SER A 148 -8.15 8.01 13.63
N LYS A 149 -9.31 8.34 13.05
CA LYS A 149 -9.33 9.04 11.75
C LYS A 149 -8.78 10.46 11.86
N VAL A 150 -9.10 11.17 12.95
CA VAL A 150 -8.55 12.51 13.21
C VAL A 150 -7.03 12.45 13.30
N TYR A 151 -6.49 11.53 14.09
CA TYR A 151 -5.05 11.31 14.19
C TYR A 151 -4.40 11.05 12.82
N TRP A 152 -4.99 10.20 11.97
CA TRP A 152 -4.45 9.98 10.63
C TRP A 152 -4.39 11.28 9.80
N LEU A 153 -5.42 12.10 9.84
CA LEU A 153 -5.46 13.37 9.10
C LEU A 153 -4.41 14.35 9.61
N GLU A 154 -4.30 14.50 10.92
CA GLU A 154 -3.29 15.36 11.55
C GLU A 154 -1.89 14.92 11.17
N ARG A 155 -1.61 13.61 11.26
CA ARG A 155 -0.30 13.06 10.91
C ARG A 155 0.04 13.22 9.43
N LEU A 156 -0.91 12.99 8.52
CA LEU A 156 -0.69 13.15 7.09
C LEU A 156 -0.53 14.63 6.70
N SER A 157 -1.32 15.52 7.30
CA SER A 157 -1.20 16.97 7.08
C SER A 157 0.14 17.51 7.59
N GLY A 158 0.62 17.01 8.74
CA GLY A 158 1.95 17.33 9.28
C GLY A 158 3.11 16.75 8.47
N MET A 159 2.88 15.73 7.64
CA MET A 159 3.86 15.27 6.64
C MET A 159 3.88 16.15 5.38
N GLY A 160 3.05 17.19 5.32
CA GLY A 160 2.92 18.10 4.18
C GLY A 160 2.00 17.59 3.06
N LEU A 161 1.18 16.55 3.30
CA LEU A 161 0.25 16.06 2.28
C LEU A 161 -0.94 17.01 2.13
N VAL A 162 -1.28 17.33 0.89
CA VAL A 162 -2.41 18.18 0.52
C VAL A 162 -3.20 17.56 -0.63
N ASP A 163 -4.51 17.74 -0.60
CA ASP A 163 -5.40 17.34 -1.70
C ASP A 163 -5.18 18.24 -2.92
N THR A 164 -5.33 17.67 -4.11
CA THR A 164 -5.25 18.43 -5.36
C THR A 164 -6.64 18.61 -6.00
N PRO A 165 -6.88 19.72 -6.74
CA PRO A 165 -8.21 19.99 -7.34
C PRO A 165 -8.65 18.95 -8.38
N ASP A 166 -7.70 18.36 -9.09
CA ASP A 166 -7.85 17.28 -10.07
C ASP A 166 -8.07 15.90 -9.43
N GLY A 167 -8.03 15.82 -8.09
CA GLY A 167 -8.15 14.58 -7.33
C GLY A 167 -6.80 13.88 -7.19
N GLY A 168 -6.46 13.51 -5.96
CA GLY A 168 -5.16 12.97 -5.61
C GLY A 168 -4.52 13.75 -4.46
N ILE A 169 -3.27 13.40 -4.17
CA ILE A 169 -2.52 13.96 -3.06
C ILE A 169 -1.14 14.38 -3.58
N ARG A 170 -0.64 15.54 -3.14
CA ARG A 170 0.74 15.99 -3.38
C ARG A 170 1.39 16.49 -2.10
N LEU A 171 2.69 16.76 -2.18
CA LEU A 171 3.44 17.40 -1.11
C LEU A 171 3.39 18.91 -1.29
N ARG A 172 2.95 19.64 -0.25
CA ARG A 172 2.81 21.10 -0.25
C ARG A 172 4.09 21.81 -0.72
N ASN A 173 5.24 21.33 -0.27
CA ASN A 173 6.56 21.92 -0.52
C ASN A 173 7.46 21.02 -1.39
N GLY A 174 6.88 20.07 -2.14
CA GLY A 174 7.62 19.13 -2.99
C GLY A 174 8.47 18.09 -2.25
N LYS A 175 8.56 18.17 -0.92
CA LYS A 175 9.26 17.22 -0.03
C LYS A 175 8.40 16.87 1.17
N PHE A 176 8.64 15.70 1.77
CA PHE A 176 8.04 15.36 3.06
C PHE A 176 8.58 16.32 4.12
N GLU A 177 7.68 16.88 4.91
CA GLU A 177 8.06 17.72 6.05
C GLU A 177 8.63 16.82 7.16
N SER A 178 9.78 17.23 7.71
CA SER A 178 10.34 16.63 8.93
C SER A 178 9.57 17.20 10.12
N GLU A 179 9.10 16.31 10.99
CA GLU A 179 8.63 16.70 12.33
C GLU A 179 9.70 17.44 13.11
#